data_AF-A0A814Z2U2-F1
#
_entry.id   AF-A0A814Z2U2-F1
#
_cell.length_a   1.000
_cell.length_b   1.000
_cell.length_c   1.000
_cell.angle_alpha   90.00
_cell.angle_beta   90.00
_cell.angle_gamma   90.00
#
_symmetry.space_group_name_H-M   'P 1'
#
loop_
_entity.id
_entity.type
_entity.pdbx_description
1 polymer ?
#
loop_
_entity_poly.entity_id
_entity_poly.type
_entity_poly.pdbx_seq_one_letter_code
_entity_poly.pdbx_strand_id
1 'polypeptide(L)'
;MFSVTETTKGKQCLLFDEYRYHRERIRNTTTYWRCERIGDCRGRVIQRGDDLPIVTSPHNHDPDKIRNEIEQFKTGLKKSIRETQTPIKKIYRSELIKRYSSSPDDVCELPMYHQIKNSLYRTKNENYPSVPESINEFVLEGRLYYDKNCLMFFNKYI
;
A
#
# COMPACT_ATOMS: atom_id res chain seq x y z
N MET A 1 18.66 -2.95 7.19
CA MET A 1 17.88 -2.70 5.96
C MET A 1 16.85 -1.63 6.25
N PHE A 2 16.62 -0.68 5.34
CA PHE A 2 15.60 0.35 5.50
C PHE A 2 14.58 0.24 4.36
N SER A 3 13.36 0.73 4.58
CA SER A 3 12.37 0.86 3.52
C SER A 3 11.62 2.18 3.65
N VAL A 4 11.40 2.84 2.51
CA VAL A 4 10.58 4.04 2.44
C VAL A 4 9.23 3.64 1.84
N THR A 5 8.16 3.89 2.56
CA THR A 5 6.78 3.64 2.13
C THR A 5 6.00 4.94 2.09
N GLU A 6 4.89 4.94 1.36
CA GLU A 6 3.97 6.07 1.30
C GLU A 6 2.65 5.71 1.98
N THR A 7 2.18 6.60 2.84
CA THR A 7 0.87 6.46 3.48
C THR A 7 -0.26 6.73 2.49
N THR A 8 -1.49 6.35 2.83
CA THR A 8 -2.69 6.66 2.03
C THR A 8 -2.95 8.15 1.84
N LYS A 9 -2.27 9.02 2.59
CA LYS A 9 -2.36 10.49 2.49
C LYS A 9 -1.18 11.10 1.72
N GLY A 10 -0.37 10.30 1.03
CA GLY A 10 0.79 10.78 0.28
C GLY A 10 1.99 11.21 1.12
N LYS A 11 1.98 10.90 2.43
CA LYS A 11 3.12 11.20 3.31
C LYS A 11 4.10 10.05 3.29
N GLN A 12 5.38 10.36 3.11
CA GLN A 12 6.47 9.38 3.18
C GLN A 12 6.76 8.97 4.62
N CYS A 13 6.96 7.67 4.81
CA CYS A 13 7.36 7.04 6.05
C CYS A 13 8.61 6.20 5.81
N LEU A 14 9.60 6.33 6.69
CA LEU A 14 10.80 5.50 6.71
C LEU A 14 10.65 4.45 7.82
N LEU A 15 10.88 3.18 7.50
CA LEU A 15 11.12 2.13 8.47
C LEU A 15 12.62 1.84 8.52
N PHE A 16 13.24 2.09 9.67
CA PHE A 16 14.66 1.87 9.89
C PHE A 16 14.91 1.50 11.35
N ASP A 17 15.73 0.48 11.56
CA ASP A 17 16.07 -0.04 12.89
C ASP A 17 14.83 -0.37 13.75
N GLU A 18 13.81 -0.98 13.12
CA GLU A 18 12.50 -1.29 13.73
C GLU A 18 11.67 -0.05 14.16
N TYR A 19 12.16 1.17 13.93
CA TYR A 19 11.42 2.40 14.19
C TYR A 19 10.81 3.00 12.92
N ARG A 20 9.64 3.62 13.07
CA ARG A 20 8.99 4.38 12.01
C ARG A 20 9.20 5.88 12.18
N TYR A 21 9.49 6.52 11.06
CA TYR A 21 9.72 7.95 10.99
C TYR A 21 8.85 8.58 9.90
N HIS A 22 8.35 9.78 10.16
CA HIS A 22 7.77 10.65 9.15
C HIS A 22 8.84 11.58 8.58
N ARG A 23 8.69 11.90 7.30
CA ARG A 23 9.51 12.93 6.66
C ARG A 23 9.21 14.29 7.28
N GLU A 24 10.20 14.89 7.94
CA GLU A 24 10.09 16.23 8.52
C GLU A 24 10.34 17.29 7.45
N ARG A 25 11.44 17.16 6.69
CA ARG A 25 11.82 18.07 5.62
C ARG A 25 12.90 17.47 4.72
N ILE A 26 13.06 18.04 3.53
CA ILE A 26 14.17 17.75 2.60
C ILE A 26 14.99 19.04 2.45
N ARG A 27 16.31 18.93 2.48
CA ARG A 27 17.24 20.01 2.12
C ARG A 27 18.27 19.45 1.16
N ASN A 28 18.30 19.97 -0.07
CA ASN A 28 19.15 19.45 -1.15
C ASN A 28 18.91 17.94 -1.33
N THR A 29 19.93 17.11 -1.10
CA THR A 29 19.87 15.64 -1.13
C THR A 29 19.62 15.01 0.24
N THR A 30 19.51 15.80 1.30
CA THR A 30 19.39 15.31 2.67
C THR A 30 17.94 15.33 3.13
N THR A 31 17.40 14.17 3.48
CA THR A 31 16.08 14.00 4.07
C THR A 31 16.20 13.87 5.58
N TYR A 32 15.43 14.69 6.29
CA TYR A 32 15.34 14.65 7.75
C TYR A 32 14.07 13.90 8.13
N TRP A 33 14.25 12.89 8.97
CA TRP A 33 13.21 11.99 9.43
C TRP A 33 13.02 12.15 10.93
N ARG A 34 11.77 12.22 11.37
CA ARG A 34 11.39 12.33 12.78
C ARG A 34 10.50 11.16 13.16
N CYS A 35 10.67 10.61 14.37
CA CYS A 35 9.83 9.53 14.88
C CYS A 35 8.33 9.86 14.73
N GLU A 36 7.53 8.84 14.39
CA GLU A 36 6.06 8.95 14.28
C GLU A 36 5.36 9.34 15.59
N ARG A 37 5.94 9.01 16.76
CA ARG A 37 5.42 9.43 18.09
C ARG A 37 5.77 10.90 18.37
N ILE A 38 5.24 11.80 17.54
CA ILE A 38 5.48 13.24 17.60
C ILE A 38 4.96 13.78 18.94
N GLY A 39 5.84 14.45 19.69
CA GLY A 39 5.53 15.02 21.01
C GLY A 39 6.12 14.17 22.12
N ASP A 40 5.94 12.86 22.03
CA ASP A 40 6.41 11.90 23.04
C ASP A 40 7.85 11.45 22.80
N CYS A 41 8.28 11.39 21.54
CA CYS A 41 9.62 10.96 21.14
C CYS A 41 10.38 12.05 20.37
N ARG A 42 11.69 12.11 20.62
CA ARG A 42 12.65 12.99 19.91
C ARG A 42 13.55 12.23 18.94
N GLY A 43 13.30 10.94 18.72
CA GLY A 43 14.06 10.10 17.79
C GLY A 43 14.12 10.73 16.39
N ARG A 44 15.34 10.85 15.85
CA ARG A 44 15.61 11.50 14.57
C ARG A 44 16.66 10.75 13.78
N VAL A 45 16.44 10.74 12.47
CA VAL A 45 17.33 10.10 11.50
C VAL A 45 17.56 11.05 10.32
N ILE A 46 18.77 11.05 9.78
CA ILE A 46 19.12 11.79 8.58
C ILE A 46 19.51 10.80 7.49
N GLN A 47 18.98 10.97 6.30
CA GLN A 47 19.33 10.18 5.12
C GLN A 47 19.89 11.10 4.04
N ARG A 48 21.03 10.76 3.44
CA ARG A 48 21.64 11.51 2.34
C ARG A 48 21.47 10.72 1.05
N GLY A 49 20.65 11.22 0.13
CA GLY A 49 20.29 10.47 -1.08
C GLY A 49 19.80 9.06 -0.75
N ASP A 50 20.43 8.06 -1.35
CA ASP A 50 20.14 6.64 -1.16
C ASP A 50 21.03 5.96 -0.10
N ASP A 51 21.85 6.74 0.63
CA ASP A 51 22.72 6.21 1.68
C ASP A 51 21.91 5.63 2.85
N LEU A 52 22.59 4.81 3.66
CA LEU A 52 22.04 4.30 4.90
C LEU A 52 21.63 5.46 5.84
N PRO A 53 20.40 5.43 6.40
CA PRO A 53 19.98 6.45 7.34
C PRO A 53 20.85 6.45 8.61
N ILE A 54 21.22 7.63 9.09
CA ILE A 54 22.06 7.84 10.27
C ILE A 54 21.20 8.33 11.43
N VAL A 55 21.23 7.62 12.55
CA VAL A 55 20.55 8.03 13.79
C VAL A 55 21.25 9.25 14.37
N THR A 56 20.48 10.31 14.63
CA THR A 56 20.99 11.57 15.20
C THR A 56 20.45 11.85 16.59
N SER A 57 19.29 11.31 16.93
CA SER A 57 18.75 11.34 18.28
C SER A 57 18.14 9.97 18.60
N PRO A 58 18.44 9.40 19.77
CA PRO A 58 17.89 8.11 20.16
C PRO A 58 16.39 8.20 20.45
N HIS A 59 15.75 7.04 20.46
CA HIS A 59 14.38 6.86 20.91
C HIS A 59 14.32 6.74 22.44
N ASN A 60 13.16 7.04 23.00
CA ASN A 60 12.83 6.90 24.42
C ASN A 60 11.70 5.89 24.64
N HIS A 61 11.47 5.01 23.67
CA HIS A 61 10.45 3.98 23.70
C HIS A 61 10.95 2.80 22.87
N ASP A 62 10.40 1.61 23.14
CA ASP A 62 10.71 0.42 22.36
C ASP A 62 10.07 0.47 20.96
N PRO A 63 10.63 -0.27 19.99
CA PRO A 63 10.01 -0.46 18.68
C PRO A 63 8.63 -1.12 18.76
N ASP A 64 7.72 -0.70 17.89
CA ASP A 64 6.39 -1.31 17.75
C ASP A 64 6.41 -2.34 16.62
N LYS A 65 6.97 -3.52 16.93
CA LYS A 65 7.21 -4.61 15.96
C LYS A 65 5.90 -5.08 15.34
N ILE A 66 4.87 -5.32 16.16
CA ILE A 66 3.55 -5.77 15.70
C ILE A 66 3.00 -4.81 14.66
N ARG A 67 2.99 -3.50 14.94
CA ARG A 67 2.46 -2.53 13.98
C ARG A 67 3.32 -2.45 12.71
N ASN A 68 4.64 -2.61 12.81
CA ASN A 68 5.50 -2.66 11.63
C ASN A 68 5.14 -3.84 10.72
N GLU A 69 4.93 -5.02 11.30
CA GLU A 69 4.51 -6.21 10.56
C GLU A 69 3.15 -6.02 9.89
N ILE A 70 2.19 -5.44 10.61
CA ILE A 70 0.87 -5.12 10.07
C ILE A 70 0.97 -4.16 8.87
N GLU A 71 1.80 -3.11 8.96
CA GLU A 71 1.96 -2.15 7.87
C GLU A 71 2.72 -2.73 6.68
N GLN A 72 3.73 -3.57 6.90
CA GLN A 72 4.40 -4.31 5.83
C GLN A 72 3.42 -5.25 5.11
N PHE A 73 2.61 -5.99 5.87
CA PHE A 73 1.58 -6.87 5.33
C PHE A 73 0.54 -6.10 4.49
N LYS A 74 0.03 -4.97 5.01
CA LYS A 74 -0.87 -4.09 4.25
C LYS A 74 -0.22 -3.54 2.97
N THR A 75 1.05 -3.18 3.03
CA THR A 75 1.81 -2.67 1.87
C THR A 75 1.93 -3.76 0.80
N GLY A 76 2.23 -4.99 1.20
CA GLY A 76 2.24 -6.16 0.31
C GLY A 76 0.88 -6.39 -0.36
N LEU A 77 -0.21 -6.37 0.42
CA LEU A 77 -1.57 -6.52 -0.13
C LEU A 77 -1.90 -5.45 -1.17
N LYS A 78 -1.61 -4.18 -0.86
CA LYS A 78 -1.86 -3.06 -1.77
C LYS A 78 -1.04 -3.17 -3.05
N LYS A 79 0.21 -3.61 -2.96
CA LYS A 79 1.06 -3.88 -4.11
C LYS A 79 0.43 -4.95 -5.01
N SER A 80 0.04 -6.09 -4.44
CA SER A 80 -0.61 -7.19 -5.18
C SER A 80 -1.95 -6.79 -5.80
N ILE A 81 -2.72 -5.89 -5.17
CA ILE A 81 -3.97 -5.34 -5.74
C ILE A 81 -3.70 -4.46 -6.97
N ARG A 82 -2.61 -3.68 -6.94
CA ARG A 82 -2.23 -2.82 -8.07
C ARG A 82 -1.69 -3.64 -9.25
N GLU A 83 -1.01 -4.75 -8.96
CA GLU A 83 -0.36 -5.58 -9.98
C GLU A 83 -1.26 -6.66 -10.57
N THR A 84 -2.27 -7.14 -9.84
CA THR A 84 -3.08 -8.30 -10.26
C THR A 84 -4.58 -7.98 -10.37
N GLN A 85 -5.23 -8.48 -11.42
CA GLN A 85 -6.69 -8.41 -11.58
C GLN A 85 -7.41 -9.56 -10.85
N THR A 86 -6.91 -9.95 -9.67
CA THR A 86 -7.49 -11.07 -8.91
C THR A 86 -8.49 -10.59 -7.85
N PRO A 87 -9.45 -11.44 -7.44
CA PRO A 87 -10.37 -11.10 -6.35
C PRO A 87 -9.61 -10.81 -5.05
N ILE A 88 -9.93 -9.71 -4.37
CA ILE A 88 -9.23 -9.24 -3.14
C ILE A 88 -9.16 -10.33 -2.07
N LYS A 89 -10.22 -11.14 -1.90
CA LYS A 89 -10.22 -12.26 -0.94
C LYS A 89 -9.14 -13.31 -1.26
N LYS A 90 -8.86 -13.55 -2.54
CA LYS A 90 -7.81 -14.48 -2.98
C LYS A 90 -6.42 -13.90 -2.68
N ILE A 91 -6.22 -12.61 -2.99
CA ILE A 91 -4.97 -11.87 -2.67
C ILE A 91 -4.66 -11.96 -1.18
N TYR A 92 -5.66 -11.66 -0.33
CA TYR A 92 -5.50 -11.71 1.11
C TYR A 92 -5.08 -13.10 1.60
N ARG A 93 -5.76 -14.16 1.14
CA ARG A 93 -5.41 -15.54 1.50
C ARG A 93 -4.01 -15.92 1.03
N SER A 94 -3.64 -15.57 -0.20
CA SER A 94 -2.30 -15.89 -0.71
C SER A 94 -1.20 -15.18 0.05
N GLU A 95 -1.40 -13.91 0.45
CA GLU A 95 -0.40 -13.20 1.26
C GLU A 95 -0.32 -13.74 2.69
N LEU A 96 -1.44 -14.13 3.29
CA LEU A 96 -1.41 -14.82 4.59
C LEU A 96 -0.60 -16.11 4.51
N ILE A 97 -0.83 -16.95 3.50
CA ILE A 97 -0.11 -18.22 3.32
C ILE A 97 1.40 -17.95 3.15
N LYS A 98 1.77 -16.97 2.31
CA LYS A 98 3.18 -16.57 2.15
C LYS A 98 3.81 -16.17 3.50
N ARG A 99 3.10 -15.37 4.30
CA ARG A 99 3.62 -14.92 5.61
C ARG A 99 3.73 -16.06 6.62
N TYR A 100 2.74 -16.97 6.65
CA TYR A 100 2.77 -18.17 7.47
C TYR A 100 3.96 -19.07 7.15
N SER A 101 4.27 -19.26 5.86
CA SER A 101 5.45 -20.04 5.45
C SER A 101 6.78 -19.42 5.86
N SER A 102 6.85 -18.09 6.05
CA SER A 102 8.07 -17.40 6.48
C SER A 102 8.24 -17.36 8.00
N SER A 103 7.17 -17.13 8.75
CA SER A 103 7.18 -17.13 10.22
C SER A 103 5.76 -17.37 10.75
N PRO A 104 5.47 -18.55 11.31
CA PRO A 104 4.12 -18.92 11.78
C PRO A 104 3.60 -18.10 12.96
N ASP A 105 4.48 -17.69 13.88
CA ASP A 105 4.09 -17.05 15.15
C ASP A 105 3.52 -15.64 14.93
N ASP A 106 3.95 -14.94 13.87
CA ASP A 106 3.53 -13.57 13.58
C ASP A 106 2.09 -13.47 13.03
N VAL A 107 1.50 -14.58 12.61
CA VAL A 107 0.20 -14.57 11.89
C VAL A 107 -0.96 -14.21 12.82
N CYS A 108 -0.85 -14.53 14.12
CA CYS A 108 -1.87 -14.22 15.12
C CYS A 108 -2.09 -12.71 15.30
N GLU A 109 -1.05 -11.90 15.04
CA GLU A 109 -1.06 -10.45 15.21
C GLU A 109 -1.51 -9.71 13.94
N LEU A 110 -1.74 -10.43 12.84
CA LEU A 110 -2.16 -9.82 11.58
C LEU A 110 -3.66 -9.48 11.60
N PRO A 111 -4.04 -8.36 10.95
CA PRO A 111 -5.44 -7.95 10.92
C PRO A 111 -6.26 -8.93 10.11
N MET A 112 -7.43 -9.28 10.65
CA MET A 112 -8.43 -10.05 9.92
C MET A 112 -8.94 -9.29 8.69
N TYR A 113 -9.33 -10.04 7.66
CA TYR A 113 -9.81 -9.50 6.40
C TYR A 113 -10.89 -8.40 6.55
N HIS A 114 -11.85 -8.59 7.45
CA HIS A 114 -12.93 -7.62 7.64
C HIS A 114 -12.45 -6.27 8.20
N GLN A 115 -11.34 -6.24 8.95
CA GLN A 115 -10.76 -5.02 9.52
C GLN A 115 -10.09 -4.15 8.44
N ILE A 116 -9.58 -4.77 7.37
CA ILE A 116 -8.86 -4.07 6.30
C ILE A 116 -9.62 -4.01 4.98
N LYS A 117 -10.76 -4.72 4.85
CA LYS A 117 -11.56 -4.83 3.61
C LYS A 117 -11.76 -3.48 2.93
N ASN A 118 -12.25 -2.47 3.65
CA ASN A 118 -12.54 -1.16 3.07
C ASN A 118 -11.29 -0.49 2.49
N SER A 119 -10.15 -0.60 3.18
CA SER A 119 -8.86 -0.07 2.70
C SER A 119 -8.43 -0.74 1.40
N LEU A 120 -8.60 -2.07 1.30
CA LEU A 120 -8.25 -2.84 0.10
C LEU A 120 -9.16 -2.50 -1.08
N TYR A 121 -10.47 -2.39 -0.87
CA TYR A 121 -11.39 -1.98 -1.94
C TYR A 121 -11.17 -0.55 -2.40
N ARG A 122 -10.84 0.38 -1.48
CA ARG A 122 -10.46 1.75 -1.87
C ARG A 122 -9.22 1.73 -2.77
N THR A 123 -8.18 0.99 -2.40
CA THR A 123 -6.97 0.84 -3.21
C THR A 123 -7.28 0.21 -4.58
N LYS A 124 -8.19 -0.77 -4.63
CA LYS A 124 -8.64 -1.36 -5.90
C LYS A 124 -9.37 -0.33 -6.76
N ASN A 125 -10.28 0.44 -6.16
CA ASN A 125 -11.10 1.42 -6.86
C ASN A 125 -10.30 2.63 -7.34
N GLU A 126 -9.17 2.97 -6.71
CA GLU A 126 -8.22 3.98 -7.22
C GLU A 126 -7.74 3.67 -8.66
N ASN A 127 -7.75 2.40 -9.09
CA ASN A 127 -7.36 1.99 -10.43
C ASN A 127 -8.50 2.05 -11.47
N TYR A 128 -9.73 2.34 -11.05
CA TYR A 128 -10.89 2.40 -11.95
C TYR A 128 -11.42 3.84 -12.01
N PRO A 129 -11.88 4.30 -13.19
CA PRO A 129 -12.53 5.60 -13.29
C PRO A 129 -13.78 5.63 -12.41
N SER A 130 -14.17 6.84 -11.97
CA SER A 130 -15.46 7.06 -11.36
C SER A 130 -16.57 6.53 -12.27
N VAL A 131 -17.59 5.93 -11.67
CA VAL A 131 -18.79 5.57 -12.43
C VAL A 131 -19.37 6.87 -13.00
N PRO A 132 -19.58 6.98 -14.32
CA PRO A 132 -20.14 8.18 -14.91
C PRO A 132 -21.54 8.47 -14.38
N GLU A 133 -21.90 9.75 -14.30
CA GLU A 133 -23.13 10.19 -13.65
C GLU A 133 -24.37 9.92 -14.51
N SER A 134 -24.18 9.75 -15.82
CA SER A 134 -25.27 9.45 -16.75
C SER A 134 -24.81 8.56 -17.91
N ILE A 135 -25.79 7.90 -18.53
CA ILE A 135 -25.57 7.08 -19.73
C ILE A 135 -25.00 7.88 -20.91
N ASN A 136 -25.24 9.19 -20.94
CA ASN A 136 -24.80 10.08 -22.02
C ASN A 136 -23.29 10.40 -21.96
N GLU A 137 -22.65 10.16 -20.81
CA GLU A 137 -21.20 10.33 -20.64
C GLU A 137 -20.42 9.15 -21.24
N PHE A 138 -21.09 8.01 -21.45
CA PHE A 138 -20.51 6.85 -22.12
C PHE A 138 -20.48 7.04 -23.64
N VAL A 139 -19.29 7.30 -24.18
CA VAL A 139 -19.04 7.19 -25.62
C VAL A 139 -18.50 5.80 -25.90
N LEU A 140 -19.34 4.92 -26.44
CA LEU A 140 -18.89 3.63 -26.98
C LEU A 140 -18.23 3.87 -28.34
N GLU A 141 -16.90 3.93 -28.38
CA GLU A 141 -16.18 3.94 -29.65
C GLU A 141 -16.28 2.56 -30.31
N GLY A 142 -17.15 2.45 -31.31
CA GLY A 142 -17.34 1.23 -32.10
C GLY A 142 -18.66 1.23 -32.86
N ARG A 143 -18.72 0.52 -33.99
CA ARG A 143 -19.99 0.26 -34.68
C ARG A 143 -20.69 -0.90 -33.98
N LEU A 144 -21.88 -0.65 -33.46
CA LEU A 144 -22.76 -1.72 -32.98
C LEU A 144 -23.30 -2.48 -34.20
N TYR A 145 -23.00 -3.78 -34.29
CA TYR A 145 -23.58 -4.66 -35.30
C TYR A 145 -24.65 -5.52 -34.64
N TYR A 146 -25.84 -5.55 -35.24
CA TYR A 146 -26.93 -6.42 -34.82
C TYR A 146 -26.83 -7.74 -35.59
N ASP A 147 -26.38 -8.80 -34.91
CA ASP A 147 -26.48 -10.16 -35.42
C ASP A 147 -27.79 -10.79 -34.93
N LYS A 148 -28.65 -11.18 -35.88
CA LYS A 148 -29.95 -11.82 -35.61
C LYS A 148 -29.82 -13.22 -34.99
N ASN A 149 -28.63 -13.80 -34.95
CA ASN A 149 -28.42 -15.19 -34.54
C ASN A 149 -27.57 -15.42 -33.27
N CYS A 150 -27.02 -14.40 -32.59
CA CYS A 150 -26.19 -14.66 -31.41
C CYS A 150 -26.20 -13.51 -30.38
N LEU A 151 -26.64 -13.81 -29.15
CA LEU A 151 -26.47 -12.97 -27.95
C LEU A 151 -25.02 -13.05 -27.41
N MET A 152 -24.00 -12.76 -28.21
CA MET A 152 -22.63 -12.59 -27.69
C MET A 152 -21.87 -11.48 -28.40
N PHE A 153 -21.37 -10.52 -27.60
CA PHE A 153 -20.56 -9.39 -28.02
C PHE A 153 -19.09 -9.82 -28.12
N PHE A 154 -18.49 -9.76 -29.31
CA PHE A 154 -17.04 -9.89 -29.47
C PHE A 154 -16.47 -8.62 -30.08
N ASN A 155 -15.48 -8.04 -29.40
CA ASN A 155 -14.67 -6.95 -29.91
C ASN A 155 -13.63 -7.55 -30.85
N LYS A 156 -13.81 -7.36 -32.16
CA LYS A 156 -12.91 -7.90 -33.19
C LYS A 156 -11.78 -6.88 -33.42
N TYR A 157 -10.66 -7.06 -32.74
CA TYR A 157 -9.43 -6.32 -33.05
C TYR A 157 -8.85 -6.87 -34.37
N ILE A 158 -8.54 -5.96 -35.30
CA ILE A 158 -7.74 -6.19 -36.51
C ILE A 158 -6.27 -6.18 -36.10
#